data_AF-A0AA96MS79-F1
#
_entry.id   AF-A0AA96MS79-F1
#
_cell.length_a   1.000
_cell.length_b   1.000
_cell.length_c   1.000
_cell.angle_alpha   90.00
_cell.angle_beta   90.00
_cell.angle_gamma   90.00
#
_symmetry.space_group_name_H-M   'P 1'
#
loop_
_entity.id
_entity.type
_entity.pdbx_description
1 polymer ?
#
loop_
_entity_poly.entity_id
_entity_poly.type
_entity_poly.pdbx_seq_one_letter_code
_entity_poly.pdbx_strand_id
1 'polypeptide(L)'
;MIDKLVRILFLTFFFCKMTKILNFLTKIIVKNKKICYNEIKLRNKELGGGHMWVWIFFPFLVLIYSSQSKKIKRLEKRLKVIERKEKGNIDMSRLLQELIGKKPTIVGQVFGTNLWEVVDVDEEWVKLRHVDKNGKEKFKLQRIEDIQAVEFDGE
;
A
#
# COMPACT_ATOMS: atom_id res chain seq x y z
N MET A 1 59.90 -22.81 65.82
CA MET A 1 58.55 -23.31 66.21
C MET A 1 57.52 -22.17 66.31
N ILE A 2 57.91 -21.02 66.89
CA ILE A 2 57.04 -19.85 67.14
C ILE A 2 56.47 -19.23 65.85
N ASP A 3 57.26 -19.05 64.79
CA ASP A 3 56.79 -18.51 63.49
C ASP A 3 55.62 -19.28 62.86
N LYS A 4 55.58 -20.61 63.04
CA LYS A 4 54.53 -21.46 62.45
C LYS A 4 53.18 -21.25 63.15
N LEU A 5 53.19 -21.07 64.48
CA LEU A 5 51.99 -20.77 65.27
C LEU A 5 51.44 -19.37 64.97
N VAL A 6 52.31 -18.37 64.84
CA VAL A 6 51.92 -16.99 64.50
C VAL A 6 51.23 -16.93 63.13
N ARG A 7 51.78 -17.64 62.12
CA ARG A 7 51.15 -17.74 60.79
C ARG A 7 49.78 -18.43 60.83
N ILE A 8 49.63 -19.48 61.62
CA ILE A 8 48.34 -20.19 61.75
C ILE A 8 47.28 -19.29 62.39
N LEU A 9 47.62 -18.57 63.46
CA LEU A 9 46.70 -17.65 64.13
C LEU A 9 46.31 -16.47 63.24
N PHE A 10 47.25 -15.96 62.45
CA PHE A 10 46.98 -14.95 61.44
C PHE A 10 46.02 -15.47 60.36
N LEU A 11 46.28 -16.67 59.82
CA LEU A 11 45.41 -17.28 58.82
C LEU A 11 44.00 -17.50 59.34
N THR A 12 43.81 -18.04 60.56
CA THR A 12 42.47 -18.28 61.13
C THR A 12 41.70 -16.98 61.36
N PHE A 13 42.40 -15.91 61.78
CA PHE A 13 41.80 -14.58 61.89
C PHE A 13 41.35 -14.03 60.52
N PHE A 14 42.20 -14.17 59.49
CA PHE A 14 41.85 -13.76 58.12
C PHE A 14 40.67 -14.55 57.58
N PHE A 15 40.65 -15.88 57.71
CA PHE A 15 39.53 -16.70 57.28
C PHE A 15 38.24 -16.35 58.02
N CYS A 16 38.29 -16.06 59.33
CA CYS A 16 37.13 -15.62 60.10
C CYS A 16 36.59 -14.25 59.65
N LYS A 17 37.48 -13.33 59.24
CA LYS A 17 37.08 -12.04 58.67
C LYS A 17 36.48 -12.20 57.27
N MET A 18 37.05 -13.09 56.46
CA MET A 18 36.55 -13.41 55.12
C MET A 18 35.17 -14.06 55.14
N THR A 19 34.89 -14.97 56.08
CA THR A 19 33.55 -15.58 56.23
C THR A 19 32.50 -14.56 56.65
N LYS A 20 32.84 -13.60 57.52
CA LYS A 20 31.94 -12.48 57.88
C LYS A 20 31.61 -11.60 56.66
N ILE A 21 32.62 -11.27 55.84
CA ILE A 21 32.42 -10.48 54.61
C ILE A 21 31.54 -11.25 53.63
N LEU A 22 31.78 -12.56 53.45
CA LEU A 22 30.97 -13.39 52.57
C LEU A 22 29.50 -13.46 53.03
N ASN A 23 29.26 -13.62 54.33
CA ASN A 23 27.91 -13.60 54.91
C ASN A 23 27.21 -12.24 54.77
N PHE A 24 27.95 -11.15 54.77
CA PHE A 24 27.40 -9.82 54.52
C PHE A 24 27.00 -9.65 53.04
N LEU A 25 27.86 -10.08 52.12
CA LEU A 25 27.59 -10.05 50.68
C LEU A 25 26.37 -10.92 50.32
N THR A 26 26.27 -12.13 50.86
CA THR A 26 25.12 -13.01 50.60
C THR A 26 23.80 -12.41 51.09
N LYS A 27 23.79 -11.75 52.26
CA LYS A 27 22.60 -11.03 52.76
C LYS A 27 22.15 -9.90 51.84
N ILE A 28 23.08 -9.11 51.28
CA ILE A 28 22.76 -8.04 50.34
C ILE A 28 22.16 -8.62 49.04
N ILE A 29 22.77 -9.66 48.48
CA ILE A 29 22.31 -10.33 47.26
C ILE A 29 20.88 -10.88 47.45
N VAL A 30 20.62 -11.56 48.56
CA VAL A 30 19.28 -12.11 48.87
C VAL A 30 18.24 -11.00 49.01
N LYS A 31 18.59 -9.88 49.65
CA LYS A 31 17.71 -8.71 49.79
C LYS A 31 17.36 -8.11 48.42
N ASN A 32 18.35 -7.92 47.55
CA ASN A 32 18.14 -7.36 46.21
C ASN A 32 17.29 -8.29 45.32
N LYS A 33 17.51 -9.60 45.37
CA LYS A 33 16.66 -10.57 44.67
C LYS A 33 15.20 -10.50 45.13
N LYS A 34 14.95 -10.34 46.44
CA LYS A 34 13.58 -10.27 46.99
C LYS A 34 12.85 -9.00 46.55
N ILE A 35 13.55 -7.87 46.47
CA ILE A 35 12.98 -6.60 45.97
C ILE A 35 12.56 -6.75 44.50
N CYS A 36 13.44 -7.27 43.65
CA CYS A 36 13.16 -7.47 42.22
C CYS A 36 11.97 -8.42 41.99
N TYR A 37 11.90 -9.53 42.72
CA TYR A 37 10.76 -10.45 42.65
C TYR A 37 9.43 -9.77 43.01
N ASN A 38 9.43 -8.93 44.06
CA ASN A 38 8.22 -8.26 44.51
C ASN A 38 7.74 -7.19 43.52
N GLU A 39 8.66 -6.48 42.87
CA GLU A 39 8.36 -5.48 41.84
C GLU A 39 7.78 -6.12 40.57
N ILE A 40 8.36 -7.23 40.11
CA ILE A 40 7.84 -8.00 38.96
C ILE A 40 6.44 -8.57 39.27
N LYS A 41 6.22 -9.02 40.51
CA LYS A 41 4.93 -9.53 40.96
C LYS A 41 3.85 -8.45 40.97
N LEU A 42 4.19 -7.23 41.38
CA LEU A 42 3.26 -6.09 41.35
C LEU A 42 2.91 -5.69 39.92
N ARG A 43 3.90 -5.58 39.01
CA ARG A 43 3.66 -5.28 37.59
C ARG A 43 2.73 -6.28 36.89
N ASN A 44 2.91 -7.58 37.14
CA ASN A 44 2.03 -8.59 36.56
C ASN A 44 0.59 -8.53 37.09
N LYS A 45 0.39 -8.06 38.33
CA LYS A 45 -0.94 -7.90 38.90
C LYS A 45 -1.69 -6.70 38.30
N GLU A 46 -0.98 -5.63 37.96
CA GLU A 46 -1.54 -4.46 37.26
C GLU A 46 -1.86 -4.78 35.78
N LEU A 47 -0.97 -5.51 35.09
CA LEU A 47 -1.19 -5.93 33.70
C LEU A 47 -2.38 -6.90 33.55
N GLY A 48 -2.69 -7.69 34.58
CA GLY A 48 -3.84 -8.61 34.60
C GLY A 48 -5.22 -7.92 34.52
N GLY A 49 -5.31 -6.59 34.72
CA GLY A 49 -6.55 -5.81 34.62
C GLY A 49 -6.82 -5.17 33.24
N GLY A 50 -5.82 -5.12 32.35
CA GLY A 50 -5.92 -4.39 31.07
C GLY A 50 -6.63 -5.13 29.93
N HIS A 51 -6.88 -6.43 30.09
CA HIS A 51 -7.38 -7.27 29.00
C HIS A 51 -8.87 -7.07 28.67
N MET A 52 -9.67 -6.55 29.61
CA MET A 52 -11.12 -6.42 29.44
C MET A 52 -11.50 -5.41 28.34
N TRP A 53 -10.71 -4.34 28.20
CA TRP A 53 -10.93 -3.31 27.17
C TRP A 53 -10.69 -3.84 25.75
N VAL A 54 -9.74 -4.75 25.57
CA VAL A 54 -9.42 -5.35 24.27
C VAL A 54 -10.63 -6.10 23.71
N TRP A 55 -11.34 -6.85 24.56
CA TRP A 55 -12.55 -7.60 24.17
C TRP A 55 -13.75 -6.72 23.80
N ILE A 56 -13.77 -5.46 24.25
CA ILE A 56 -14.83 -4.49 23.92
C ILE A 56 -14.48 -3.74 22.62
N PHE A 57 -13.21 -3.34 22.44
CA PHE A 57 -12.77 -2.63 21.24
C PHE A 57 -12.67 -3.53 19.99
N PHE A 58 -12.29 -4.79 20.15
CA PHE A 58 -12.14 -5.73 19.05
C PHE A 58 -13.41 -5.94 18.20
N PRO A 59 -14.60 -6.23 18.79
CA PRO A 59 -15.83 -6.36 18.00
C PRO A 59 -16.26 -5.05 17.34
N PHE A 60 -15.99 -3.90 17.95
CA PHE A 60 -16.28 -2.60 17.35
C PHE A 60 -15.46 -2.36 16.07
N LEU A 61 -14.19 -2.76 16.05
CA LEU A 61 -13.35 -2.72 14.84
C LEU A 61 -13.89 -3.63 13.73
N VAL A 62 -14.37 -4.82 14.07
CA VAL A 62 -14.97 -5.76 13.12
C VAL A 62 -16.25 -5.17 12.49
N LEU A 63 -17.09 -4.50 13.30
CA LEU A 63 -18.30 -3.84 12.80
C LEU A 63 -17.96 -2.69 11.82
N ILE A 64 -16.98 -1.85 12.16
CA ILE A 64 -16.52 -0.77 11.27
C ILE A 64 -16.02 -1.35 9.94
N TYR A 65 -15.19 -2.41 10.00
CA TYR A 65 -14.65 -3.06 8.80
C TYR A 65 -15.76 -3.63 7.90
N SER A 66 -16.74 -4.33 8.49
CA SER A 66 -17.87 -4.91 7.75
C SER A 66 -18.71 -3.84 7.02
N SER A 67 -18.88 -2.66 7.63
CA SER A 67 -19.63 -1.54 7.05
C SER A 67 -18.94 -0.94 5.82
N GLN A 68 -17.60 -0.87 5.81
CA GLN A 68 -16.84 -0.33 4.68
C GLN A 68 -16.75 -1.28 3.47
N SER A 69 -17.00 -2.58 3.66
CA SER A 69 -16.96 -3.58 2.58
C SER A 69 -17.86 -3.23 1.38
N LYS A 70 -19.02 -2.61 1.64
CA LYS A 70 -19.98 -2.18 0.59
C LYS A 70 -19.44 -1.04 -0.27
N LYS A 71 -18.60 -0.15 0.30
CA LYS A 71 -17.97 0.94 -0.46
C LYS A 71 -16.85 0.38 -1.33
N ILE A 72 -16.02 -0.51 -0.77
CA ILE A 72 -14.93 -1.18 -1.49
C ILE A 72 -15.48 -1.94 -2.71
N LYS A 73 -16.56 -2.72 -2.55
CA LYS A 73 -17.21 -3.43 -3.67
C LYS A 73 -17.76 -2.50 -4.75
N ARG A 74 -18.25 -1.30 -4.39
CA ARG A 74 -18.70 -0.30 -5.37
C ARG A 74 -17.54 0.33 -6.12
N LEU A 75 -16.44 0.61 -5.41
CA LEU A 75 -15.20 1.12 -6.00
C LEU A 75 -14.60 0.11 -6.99
N GLU A 76 -14.52 -1.17 -6.63
CA GLU A 76 -14.00 -2.22 -7.51
C GLU A 76 -14.83 -2.37 -8.80
N LYS A 77 -16.16 -2.30 -8.70
CA LYS A 77 -17.04 -2.31 -9.88
C LYS A 77 -16.80 -1.11 -10.80
N ARG A 78 -16.60 0.09 -10.24
CA ARG A 78 -16.31 1.30 -11.02
C ARG A 78 -14.93 1.20 -11.70
N LEU A 79 -13.94 0.67 -10.99
CA LEU A 79 -12.60 0.44 -11.53
C LEU A 79 -12.64 -0.52 -12.73
N LYS A 80 -13.35 -1.65 -12.62
CA LYS A 80 -13.56 -2.60 -13.73
C LYS A 80 -14.31 -2.02 -14.94
N VAL A 81 -15.10 -0.96 -14.74
CA VAL A 81 -15.76 -0.26 -15.87
C VAL A 81 -14.78 0.69 -16.54
N ILE A 82 -13.96 1.41 -15.77
CA ILE A 82 -12.94 2.32 -16.29
C ILE A 82 -11.86 1.54 -17.04
N GLU A 83 -11.35 0.46 -16.46
CA GLU A 83 -10.34 -0.42 -17.09
C GLU A 83 -10.82 -0.97 -18.44
N ARG A 84 -12.11 -1.34 -18.55
CA ARG A 84 -12.70 -1.78 -19.83
C ARG A 84 -12.81 -0.64 -20.84
N LYS A 85 -13.13 0.59 -20.40
CA LYS A 85 -13.19 1.76 -21.28
C LYS A 85 -11.81 2.13 -21.80
N GLU A 86 -10.80 2.14 -20.94
CA GLU A 86 -9.41 2.42 -21.29
C GLU A 86 -8.88 1.37 -22.28
N LYS A 87 -9.13 0.08 -22.01
CA LYS A 87 -8.76 -1.00 -22.94
C LYS A 87 -9.47 -0.87 -24.31
N GLY A 88 -10.76 -0.54 -24.33
CA GLY A 88 -11.49 -0.27 -25.56
C GLY A 88 -10.98 0.96 -26.31
N ASN A 89 -10.54 2.01 -25.60
CA ASN A 89 -9.93 3.19 -26.20
C ASN A 89 -8.60 2.86 -26.87
N ILE A 90 -7.76 2.03 -26.23
CA ILE A 90 -6.50 1.55 -26.81
C ILE A 90 -6.76 0.74 -28.09
N ASP A 91 -7.74 -0.16 -28.07
CA ASP A 91 -8.11 -0.95 -29.25
C ASP A 91 -8.65 -0.06 -30.39
N MET A 92 -9.46 0.96 -30.09
CA MET A 92 -9.96 1.94 -31.07
C MET A 92 -8.84 2.82 -31.64
N SER A 93 -7.89 3.26 -30.81
CA SER A 93 -6.71 4.01 -31.25
C SER A 93 -5.89 3.17 -32.24
N ARG A 94 -5.69 1.88 -31.96
CA ARG A 94 -5.00 0.95 -32.87
C ARG A 94 -5.75 0.77 -34.20
N LEU A 95 -7.08 0.58 -34.16
CA LEU A 95 -7.90 0.49 -35.37
C LEU A 95 -7.79 1.77 -36.21
N LEU A 96 -7.80 2.94 -35.59
CA LEU A 96 -7.63 4.23 -36.28
C LEU A 96 -6.24 4.39 -36.89
N GLN A 97 -5.19 3.88 -36.26
CA GLN A 97 -3.84 3.84 -36.85
C GLN A 97 -3.78 2.97 -38.10
N GLU A 98 -4.49 1.83 -38.14
CA GLU A 98 -4.59 0.98 -39.33
C GLU A 98 -5.32 1.68 -40.51
N LEU A 99 -5.99 2.80 -40.25
CA LEU A 99 -6.79 3.57 -41.21
C LEU A 99 -6.10 4.83 -41.70
N ILE A 100 -4.88 5.09 -41.24
CA ILE A 100 -4.05 6.19 -41.74
C ILE A 100 -3.82 6.00 -43.24
N GLY A 101 -4.10 7.04 -44.02
CA GLY A 101 -3.96 7.03 -45.49
C GLY A 101 -5.12 6.37 -46.27
N LYS A 102 -6.16 5.88 -45.58
CA LYS A 102 -7.45 5.52 -46.20
C LYS A 102 -8.42 6.70 -46.13
N LYS A 103 -9.50 6.66 -46.92
CA LYS A 103 -10.58 7.67 -46.91
C LYS A 103 -11.83 7.14 -46.19
N PRO A 104 -11.80 6.94 -44.87
CA PRO A 104 -12.95 6.42 -44.15
C PRO A 104 -14.07 7.45 -43.99
N THR A 105 -15.30 6.96 -43.89
CA THR A 105 -16.45 7.77 -43.48
C THR A 105 -16.57 7.68 -41.96
N ILE A 106 -16.15 8.74 -41.27
CA ILE A 106 -16.22 8.81 -39.80
C ILE A 106 -17.55 9.46 -39.40
N VAL A 107 -18.37 8.70 -38.67
CA VAL A 107 -19.63 9.19 -38.11
C VAL A 107 -19.42 9.47 -36.61
N GLY A 108 -19.46 10.76 -36.25
CA GLY A 108 -19.38 11.24 -34.88
C GLY A 108 -20.58 12.12 -34.56
N GLN A 109 -20.83 12.35 -33.27
CA GLN A 109 -21.99 13.14 -32.79
C GLN A 109 -22.08 14.56 -33.39
N VAL A 110 -20.97 15.08 -33.93
CA VAL A 110 -20.83 16.42 -34.54
C VAL A 110 -20.35 16.35 -36.01
N PHE A 111 -20.28 15.16 -36.61
CA PHE A 111 -19.84 14.98 -38.00
C PHE A 111 -21.03 14.67 -38.90
N GLY A 112 -21.17 15.44 -39.98
CA GLY A 112 -22.00 15.06 -41.12
C GLY A 112 -21.30 13.98 -41.96
N THR A 113 -22.05 13.32 -42.84
CA THR A 113 -21.60 12.26 -43.75
C THR A 113 -20.66 12.80 -44.84
N ASN A 114 -19.40 13.08 -44.49
CA ASN A 114 -18.35 13.47 -45.44
C ASN A 114 -17.16 12.51 -45.33
N LEU A 115 -16.52 12.21 -46.45
CA LEU A 115 -15.30 11.41 -46.53
C LEU A 115 -14.12 12.23 -45.99
N TRP A 116 -13.60 11.86 -44.82
CA TRP A 116 -12.41 12.50 -44.24
C TRP A 116 -11.22 11.56 -44.38
N GLU A 117 -10.05 12.08 -44.72
CA GLU A 117 -8.80 11.33 -44.70
C GLU A 117 -8.16 11.44 -43.33
N VAL A 118 -7.75 10.31 -42.76
CA VAL A 118 -7.01 10.27 -41.50
C VAL A 118 -5.54 10.50 -41.81
N VAL A 119 -5.01 11.65 -41.37
CA VAL A 119 -3.61 12.04 -41.60
C VAL A 119 -2.72 11.59 -40.46
N ASP A 120 -3.22 11.70 -39.22
CA ASP A 120 -2.44 11.42 -38.02
C ASP A 120 -3.36 11.04 -36.85
N VAL A 121 -2.88 10.14 -35.99
CA VAL A 121 -3.62 9.61 -34.82
C VAL A 121 -2.68 9.56 -33.62
N ASP A 122 -3.00 10.37 -32.61
CA ASP A 122 -2.38 10.36 -31.27
C ASP A 122 -3.24 9.54 -30.28
N GLU A 123 -2.76 9.32 -29.04
CA GLU A 123 -3.48 8.54 -28.01
C GLU A 123 -4.86 9.13 -27.62
N GLU A 124 -5.07 10.44 -27.75
CA GLU A 124 -6.33 11.10 -27.41
C GLU A 124 -7.01 11.80 -28.60
N TRP A 125 -6.27 12.10 -29.67
CA TRP A 125 -6.72 12.97 -30.76
C TRP A 125 -6.50 12.35 -32.13
N VAL A 126 -7.43 12.61 -33.03
CA VAL A 126 -7.38 12.22 -34.44
C VAL A 126 -7.34 13.47 -35.29
N LYS A 127 -6.36 13.57 -36.18
CA LYS A 127 -6.23 14.65 -37.16
C LYS A 127 -6.81 14.22 -38.50
N LEU A 128 -7.92 14.85 -38.86
CA LEU A 128 -8.64 14.61 -40.10
C LEU A 128 -8.35 15.71 -41.11
N ARG A 129 -8.20 15.32 -42.37
CA ARG A 129 -8.07 16.21 -43.53
C ARG A 129 -9.27 16.00 -44.46
N HIS A 130 -9.85 17.09 -44.91
CA HIS A 130 -10.84 17.09 -45.99
C HIS A 130 -10.38 18.02 -47.10
N VAL A 131 -10.50 17.56 -48.33
CA VAL A 131 -10.24 18.36 -49.52
C VAL A 131 -11.59 18.69 -50.14
N ASP A 132 -11.98 19.97 -50.07
CA ASP A 132 -13.18 20.43 -50.76
C ASP A 132 -13.00 20.34 -52.28
N LYS A 133 -14.10 20.29 -53.05
CA LYS A 133 -14.10 20.32 -54.54
C LYS A 133 -13.35 21.52 -55.13
N ASN A 134 -13.07 22.55 -54.33
CA ASN A 134 -12.31 23.74 -54.69
C ASN A 134 -10.81 23.67 -54.34
N GLY A 135 -10.29 22.49 -53.97
CA GLY A 135 -8.88 22.26 -53.65
C GLY A 135 -8.39 22.88 -52.34
N LYS A 136 -9.30 23.38 -51.48
CA LYS A 136 -8.95 23.90 -50.16
C LYS A 136 -8.89 22.76 -49.15
N GLU A 137 -7.76 22.65 -48.47
CA GLU A 137 -7.52 21.68 -47.40
C GLU A 137 -8.06 22.21 -46.06
N LYS A 138 -8.87 21.41 -45.37
CA LYS A 138 -9.33 21.69 -44.01
C LYS A 138 -8.81 20.61 -43.07
N PHE A 139 -8.22 21.04 -41.95
CA PHE A 139 -7.80 20.16 -40.87
C PHE A 139 -8.76 20.27 -39.70
N LYS A 140 -9.13 19.14 -39.11
CA LYS A 140 -9.95 19.10 -37.89
C LYS A 140 -9.38 18.08 -36.91
N LEU A 141 -9.28 18.48 -35.64
CA LEU A 141 -8.86 17.62 -34.54
C LEU A 141 -10.09 17.15 -33.78
N GLN A 142 -10.20 15.85 -33.53
CA GLN A 142 -11.31 15.25 -32.78
C GLN A 142 -10.80 14.27 -31.74
N ARG A 143 -11.45 14.19 -30.58
CA ARG A 143 -11.15 13.17 -29.57
C ARG A 143 -11.61 11.78 -30.00
N ILE A 144 -10.83 10.75 -29.67
CA ILE A 144 -11.19 9.35 -29.97
C ILE A 144 -12.49 8.94 -29.26
N GLU A 145 -12.73 9.44 -28.05
CA GLU A 145 -13.93 9.12 -27.26
C GLU A 145 -15.25 9.58 -27.90
N ASP A 146 -15.22 10.58 -28.80
CA ASP A 146 -16.41 11.15 -29.43
C ASP A 146 -16.79 10.45 -30.76
N ILE A 147 -15.94 9.52 -31.23
CA ILE A 147 -16.15 8.77 -32.47
C ILE A 147 -17.06 7.57 -32.17
N GLN A 148 -18.24 7.52 -32.82
CA GLN A 148 -19.23 6.48 -32.56
C GLN A 148 -19.11 5.31 -33.53
N ALA A 149 -18.89 5.59 -34.81
CA ALA A 149 -18.75 4.57 -35.84
C ALA A 149 -17.81 5.03 -36.94
N VAL A 150 -17.07 4.08 -37.51
CA VAL A 150 -16.26 4.31 -38.71
C VAL A 150 -16.71 3.30 -39.75
N GLU A 151 -17.19 3.80 -40.88
CA GLU A 151 -17.61 3.00 -42.03
C GLU A 151 -16.54 3.08 -43.11
N PHE A 152 -16.23 1.92 -43.70
CA PHE A 152 -15.26 1.79 -44.79
C PHE A 152 -15.96 1.10 -45.94
N ASP A 153 -15.93 1.74 -47.11
CA ASP A 153 -16.20 1.05 -48.37
C ASP A 153 -14.93 0.27 -48.72
N GLY A 154 -14.96 -1.05 -48.53
CA GLY A 154 -13.88 -1.93 -48.95
C GLY A 154 -13.93 -2.13 -50.45
N GLU A 155 -13.01 -1.50 -51.17
CA GLU A 155 -12.59 -1.94 -52.51
C GLU A 155 -11.57 -3.09 -52.41
#